data_AF-I6AY24-F1
#
_entry.id   AF-I6AY24-F1
#
_cell.length_a   1.000
_cell.length_b   1.000
_cell.length_c   1.000
_cell.angle_alpha   90.00
_cell.angle_beta   90.00
_cell.angle_gamma   90.00
#
_symmetry.space_group_name_H-M   'P 1'
#
loop_
_entity.id
_entity.type
_entity.pdbx_description
1 polymer ?
#
loop_
_entity_poly.entity_id
_entity_poly.type
_entity_poly.pdbx_seq_one_letter_code
_entity_poly.pdbx_strand_id
1 'polypeptide(L)'
;MKILRFSSLGPLIATAFLSAHQASADDHTWTADATGNPEWTWGDSTKWSPSEGGVPNAADANVTFTITGGSPVITLNGAYAVNNMTVTADGGRNISFNSINTAGTHSLGIGGELKKNNGSSSVSFMDYNTGRLLNLTVNTLGFTNTGGGNFYFGRNDGGRRLNSLSIANLNMGASDTAEASIRLNVTNDYSLGLVTFGGTNTKNVYLINNASNAAGYSRTATVNGLTQTAGSTAATLYGSRIASTGANVATLRIDTDAAADFTASTILVDGTGGTLAVLKTGEGKQTLSGALTYTGGTRVDEGTLAVTGSLAADGDLAVANGATFVAGAALSLHDASFESGAILGFDLGADARLSLSGDLTQDGDGPATFVIDFQNTGVFDQTYTRLLSVTGANAFEGAILSYINFGESGLSGVLSIGELTGSFSIAPIPEPSTWALMFGIFALCVAGLRHHRRS
;
A
#
# COMPACT_ATOMS: atom_id res chain seq x y z
N MET A 1 -61.90 2.75 -56.36
CA MET A 1 -60.99 1.59 -56.52
C MET A 1 -59.64 2.10 -57.03
N LYS A 2 -58.55 1.78 -56.30
CA LYS A 2 -57.10 2.04 -56.58
C LYS A 2 -56.66 3.52 -56.48
N ILE A 3 -56.14 4.05 -55.36
CA ILE A 3 -54.93 3.76 -54.55
C ILE A 3 -53.60 3.96 -55.32
N LEU A 4 -52.82 4.94 -54.83
CA LEU A 4 -51.45 5.32 -55.21
C LEU A 4 -50.47 4.14 -55.32
N ARG A 5 -49.41 4.32 -56.11
CA ARG A 5 -48.03 3.96 -55.73
C ARG A 5 -47.01 4.56 -56.71
N PHE A 6 -46.09 5.37 -56.18
CA PHE A 6 -44.80 5.66 -56.81
C PHE A 6 -43.96 4.38 -56.82
N SER A 7 -43.40 4.02 -57.98
CA SER A 7 -42.41 2.95 -58.12
C SER A 7 -41.22 3.44 -58.94
N SER A 8 -40.10 3.69 -58.27
CA SER A 8 -38.77 3.53 -58.86
C SER A 8 -38.12 2.33 -58.20
N LEU A 9 -37.71 1.35 -59.02
CA LEU A 9 -37.12 0.08 -58.61
C LEU A 9 -35.73 -0.05 -59.27
N GLY A 10 -34.72 -0.28 -58.43
CA GLY A 10 -33.44 -0.94 -58.75
C GLY A 10 -32.22 -0.04 -59.05
N PRO A 11 -30.98 -0.45 -58.66
CA PRO A 11 -30.56 -1.81 -58.34
C PRO A 11 -30.04 -2.04 -56.89
N LEU A 12 -30.06 -3.32 -56.53
CA LEU A 12 -29.42 -3.97 -55.38
C LEU A 12 -28.01 -3.41 -55.10
N ILE A 13 -27.81 -2.86 -53.90
CA ILE A 13 -26.50 -2.87 -53.25
C ILE A 13 -26.52 -4.10 -52.35
N ALA A 14 -25.75 -5.12 -52.75
CA ALA A 14 -25.36 -6.18 -51.85
C ALA A 14 -24.51 -5.55 -50.75
N THR A 15 -25.12 -5.27 -49.60
CA THR A 15 -24.37 -4.99 -48.38
C THR A 15 -23.65 -6.27 -48.03
N ALA A 16 -22.39 -6.38 -48.45
CA ALA A 16 -21.47 -7.28 -47.80
C ALA A 16 -21.52 -6.92 -46.32
N PHE A 17 -22.12 -7.80 -45.51
CA PHE A 17 -21.75 -7.90 -44.11
C PHE A 17 -20.27 -8.26 -44.12
N LEU A 18 -19.41 -7.23 -44.21
CA LEU A 18 -18.11 -7.31 -43.61
C LEU A 18 -18.44 -7.37 -42.12
N SER A 19 -18.54 -8.59 -41.61
CA SER A 19 -18.38 -8.84 -40.19
C SER A 19 -17.07 -8.15 -39.84
N ALA A 20 -17.18 -6.96 -39.26
CA ALA A 20 -16.20 -6.53 -38.29
C ALA A 20 -16.09 -7.73 -37.36
N HIS A 21 -15.02 -8.51 -37.53
CA HIS A 21 -14.46 -9.26 -36.42
C HIS A 21 -14.25 -8.20 -35.35
N GLN A 22 -15.24 -8.04 -34.47
CA GLN A 22 -14.95 -7.67 -33.11
C GLN A 22 -13.91 -8.71 -32.71
N ALA A 23 -12.65 -8.30 -32.67
CA ALA A 23 -11.58 -9.15 -32.19
C ALA A 23 -12.01 -9.60 -30.80
N SER A 24 -12.35 -10.88 -30.71
CA SER A 24 -12.41 -11.59 -29.46
C SER A 24 -11.02 -11.47 -28.83
N ALA A 25 -10.92 -11.52 -27.50
CA ALA A 25 -9.63 -11.76 -26.85
C ALA A 25 -9.03 -13.02 -27.46
N ASP A 26 -8.00 -12.88 -28.30
CA ASP A 26 -7.30 -14.04 -28.86
C ASP A 26 -6.43 -14.61 -27.76
N ASP A 27 -6.68 -15.88 -27.41
CA ASP A 27 -5.89 -16.62 -26.44
C ASP A 27 -4.64 -17.18 -27.13
N HIS A 28 -3.48 -16.70 -26.72
CA HIS A 28 -2.20 -17.18 -27.21
C HIS A 28 -1.51 -18.04 -26.15
N THR A 29 -0.97 -19.18 -26.58
CA THR A 29 -0.16 -20.06 -25.74
C THR A 29 1.26 -20.12 -26.27
N TRP A 30 2.22 -20.02 -25.35
CA TRP A 30 3.63 -20.26 -25.59
C TRP A 30 4.08 -21.45 -24.74
N THR A 31 4.73 -22.44 -25.37
CA THR A 31 5.15 -23.68 -24.68
C THR A 31 6.66 -23.86 -24.77
N ALA A 32 7.32 -24.09 -23.63
CA ALA A 32 8.70 -24.55 -23.57
C ALA A 32 8.76 -26.05 -23.31
N ASP A 33 9.13 -26.82 -24.32
CA ASP A 33 9.33 -28.27 -24.28
C ASP A 33 10.81 -28.70 -24.31
N ALA A 34 11.71 -27.83 -24.78
CA ALA A 34 13.13 -28.12 -24.93
C ALA A 34 13.90 -28.21 -23.59
N THR A 35 14.89 -29.11 -23.53
CA THR A 35 15.89 -29.14 -22.45
C THR A 35 16.94 -28.04 -22.66
N GLY A 36 17.20 -27.22 -21.64
CA GLY A 36 18.17 -26.11 -21.70
C GLY A 36 17.60 -24.75 -21.28
N ASN A 37 18.32 -23.67 -21.55
CA ASN A 37 17.88 -22.28 -21.35
C ASN A 37 17.77 -21.58 -22.72
N PRO A 38 16.75 -21.91 -23.54
CA PRO A 38 16.61 -21.32 -24.86
C PRO A 38 16.17 -19.86 -24.76
N GLU A 39 16.83 -19.00 -25.55
CA GLU A 39 16.48 -17.59 -25.71
C GLU A 39 15.52 -17.43 -26.90
N TRP A 40 14.37 -16.81 -26.66
CA TRP A 40 13.35 -16.56 -27.67
C TRP A 40 13.05 -15.07 -27.76
N THR A 41 12.45 -14.62 -28.86
CA THR A 41 11.96 -13.24 -28.99
C THR A 41 10.43 -13.25 -28.96
N TRP A 42 9.82 -12.37 -28.17
CA TRP A 42 8.35 -12.25 -28.09
C TRP A 42 7.70 -12.07 -29.46
N GLY A 43 8.35 -11.31 -30.35
CA GLY A 43 7.91 -11.04 -31.71
C GLY A 43 7.98 -12.22 -32.70
N ASP A 44 8.43 -13.40 -32.29
CA ASP A 44 8.43 -14.58 -33.17
C ASP A 44 7.03 -15.22 -33.19
N SER A 45 6.24 -14.92 -34.21
CA SER A 45 4.87 -15.46 -34.39
C SER A 45 4.82 -16.99 -34.46
N THR A 46 5.91 -17.65 -34.84
CA THR A 46 5.95 -19.12 -34.95
C THR A 46 5.94 -19.81 -33.59
N LYS A 47 6.16 -19.05 -32.51
CA LYS A 47 6.21 -19.56 -31.13
C LYS A 47 4.88 -19.47 -30.40
N TRP A 48 3.90 -18.81 -31.00
CA TRP A 48 2.57 -18.62 -30.43
C TRP A 48 1.58 -19.59 -31.06
N SER A 49 0.72 -20.16 -30.23
CA SER A 49 -0.42 -20.98 -30.66
C SER A 49 -1.73 -20.27 -30.29
N PRO A 50 -2.69 -20.12 -31.21
CA PRO A 50 -2.59 -20.50 -32.63
C PRO A 50 -1.67 -19.52 -33.38
N SER A 51 -0.86 -20.05 -34.32
CA SER A 51 0.12 -19.22 -35.05
C SER A 51 -0.53 -18.22 -36.00
N GLU A 52 -1.76 -18.51 -36.45
CA GLU A 52 -2.59 -17.63 -37.27
C GLU A 52 -3.08 -16.38 -36.53
N GLY A 53 -3.12 -16.41 -35.20
CA GLY A 53 -3.39 -15.22 -34.38
C GLY A 53 -2.22 -14.23 -34.35
N GLY A 54 -1.04 -14.61 -34.85
CA GLY A 54 0.14 -13.76 -34.86
C GLY A 54 0.77 -13.54 -33.49
N VAL A 55 1.52 -12.43 -33.35
CA VAL A 55 2.17 -12.04 -32.09
C VAL A 55 1.16 -11.37 -31.18
N PRO A 56 0.99 -11.80 -29.92
CA PRO A 56 0.15 -11.11 -28.96
C PRO A 56 0.74 -9.72 -28.67
N ASN A 57 0.06 -8.69 -29.15
CA ASN A 57 0.46 -7.30 -28.97
C ASN A 57 -0.75 -6.34 -28.96
N ALA A 58 -1.82 -6.76 -28.28
CA ALA A 58 -3.04 -5.99 -28.12
C ALA A 58 -3.55 -6.12 -26.68
N ALA A 59 -4.16 -5.05 -26.16
CA ALA A 59 -4.57 -4.98 -24.75
C ALA A 59 -5.72 -5.93 -24.38
N ASP A 60 -6.33 -6.60 -25.35
CA ASP A 60 -7.36 -7.62 -25.23
C ASP A 60 -6.80 -9.06 -25.34
N ALA A 61 -5.58 -9.26 -25.87
CA ALA A 61 -4.98 -10.58 -26.04
C ALA A 61 -4.58 -11.23 -24.70
N ASN A 62 -4.95 -12.49 -24.47
CA ASN A 62 -4.49 -13.23 -23.30
C ASN A 62 -3.29 -14.11 -23.67
N VAL A 63 -2.29 -14.17 -22.81
CA VAL A 63 -1.11 -15.03 -23.02
C VAL A 63 -0.95 -16.04 -21.90
N THR A 64 -0.69 -17.28 -22.27
CA THR A 64 -0.36 -18.37 -21.34
C THR A 64 1.01 -18.94 -21.68
N PHE A 65 1.92 -18.91 -20.70
CA PHE A 65 3.23 -19.55 -20.77
C PHE A 65 3.19 -20.89 -20.04
N THR A 66 3.41 -21.97 -20.78
CA THR A 66 3.43 -23.34 -20.27
C THR A 66 4.86 -23.89 -20.31
N ILE A 67 5.47 -24.06 -19.14
CA ILE A 67 6.88 -24.46 -19.01
C ILE A 67 6.98 -25.93 -18.60
N THR A 68 7.19 -26.80 -19.59
CA THR A 68 7.33 -28.26 -19.41
C THR A 68 8.78 -28.74 -19.55
N GLY A 69 9.72 -27.86 -19.92
CA GLY A 69 11.17 -28.11 -19.98
C GLY A 69 12.00 -26.83 -19.80
N GLY A 70 13.22 -26.96 -19.28
CA GLY A 70 14.20 -25.87 -19.24
C GLY A 70 13.90 -24.71 -18.27
N SER A 71 14.55 -23.57 -18.49
CA SER A 71 14.23 -22.29 -17.81
C SER A 71 14.39 -21.13 -18.81
N PRO A 72 13.38 -20.86 -19.65
CA PRO A 72 13.54 -20.03 -20.84
C PRO A 72 13.68 -18.54 -20.54
N VAL A 73 14.29 -17.84 -21.50
CA VAL A 73 14.38 -16.37 -21.55
C VAL A 73 13.62 -15.86 -22.77
N ILE A 74 12.70 -14.93 -22.55
CA ILE A 74 11.89 -14.25 -23.57
C ILE A 74 12.38 -12.81 -23.72
N THR A 75 12.87 -12.50 -24.89
CA THR A 75 13.40 -11.20 -25.27
C THR A 75 12.31 -10.32 -25.84
N LEU A 76 12.14 -9.14 -25.24
CA LEU A 76 11.24 -8.07 -25.65
C LEU A 76 12.03 -7.11 -26.54
N ASN A 77 11.69 -7.08 -27.82
CA ASN A 77 12.24 -6.15 -28.81
C ASN A 77 11.17 -5.14 -29.26
N GLY A 78 10.65 -4.36 -28.31
CA GLY A 78 9.66 -3.33 -28.60
C GLY A 78 8.77 -3.02 -27.40
N ALA A 79 7.63 -2.40 -27.71
CA ALA A 79 6.55 -2.20 -26.77
C ALA A 79 5.48 -3.27 -27.02
N TYR A 80 5.15 -4.03 -25.98
CA TYR A 80 4.13 -5.05 -26.01
C TYR A 80 3.01 -4.75 -25.01
N ALA A 81 1.78 -5.07 -25.38
CA ALA A 81 0.62 -5.02 -24.49
C ALA A 81 -0.20 -6.31 -24.61
N VAL A 82 -0.68 -6.79 -23.47
CA VAL A 82 -1.59 -7.93 -23.34
C VAL A 82 -2.65 -7.63 -22.29
N ASN A 83 -3.77 -8.34 -22.34
CA ASN A 83 -4.77 -8.33 -21.28
C ASN A 83 -4.27 -9.13 -20.08
N ASN A 84 -4.31 -10.46 -20.14
CA ASN A 84 -3.88 -11.33 -19.06
C ASN A 84 -2.60 -12.07 -19.42
N MET A 85 -1.77 -12.34 -18.42
CA MET A 85 -0.58 -13.15 -18.55
C MET A 85 -0.55 -14.23 -17.46
N THR A 86 -0.63 -15.48 -17.88
CA THR A 86 -0.58 -16.64 -16.98
C THR A 86 0.70 -17.42 -17.17
N VAL A 87 1.40 -17.73 -16.08
CA VAL A 87 2.58 -18.60 -16.11
C VAL A 87 2.32 -19.90 -15.35
N THR A 88 2.39 -21.01 -16.07
CA THR A 88 2.30 -22.37 -15.53
C THR A 88 3.64 -23.05 -15.68
N ALA A 89 4.31 -23.37 -14.57
CA ALA A 89 5.65 -23.95 -14.59
C ALA A 89 5.83 -24.94 -13.45
N ASP A 90 6.05 -26.22 -13.77
CA ASP A 90 6.27 -27.25 -12.76
C ASP A 90 7.76 -27.42 -12.40
N GLY A 91 8.06 -28.07 -11.28
CA GLY A 91 9.41 -28.56 -10.97
C GLY A 91 10.48 -27.49 -10.70
N GLY A 92 10.11 -26.28 -10.28
CA GLY A 92 11.07 -25.22 -9.91
C GLY A 92 11.72 -24.50 -11.10
N ARG A 93 11.13 -24.60 -12.29
CA ARG A 93 11.61 -23.99 -13.53
C ARG A 93 11.32 -22.50 -13.58
N ASN A 94 12.28 -21.69 -14.02
CA ASN A 94 12.11 -20.25 -14.07
C ASN A 94 11.81 -19.77 -15.50
N ILE A 95 10.97 -18.75 -15.64
CA ILE A 95 10.85 -17.97 -16.88
C ILE A 95 11.37 -16.57 -16.63
N SER A 96 12.07 -16.04 -17.62
CA SER A 96 12.63 -14.70 -17.59
C SER A 96 12.19 -13.89 -18.80
N PHE A 97 11.93 -12.61 -18.59
CA PHE A 97 11.63 -11.63 -19.63
C PHE A 97 12.71 -10.55 -19.58
N ASN A 98 13.35 -10.27 -20.72
CA ASN A 98 14.40 -9.27 -20.80
C ASN A 98 14.26 -8.35 -22.01
N SER A 99 14.88 -7.18 -21.94
CA SER A 99 15.10 -6.33 -23.09
C SER A 99 16.11 -6.96 -24.06
N ILE A 100 15.93 -6.71 -25.36
CA ILE A 100 16.91 -7.10 -26.39
C ILE A 100 18.28 -6.48 -26.13
N ASN A 101 19.35 -7.10 -26.64
CA ASN A 101 20.72 -6.59 -26.54
C ASN A 101 21.03 -5.39 -27.46
N THR A 102 20.13 -4.40 -27.45
CA THR A 102 20.27 -3.14 -28.20
C THR A 102 19.82 -2.01 -27.29
N ALA A 103 20.56 -0.90 -27.26
CA ALA A 103 20.18 0.27 -26.47
C ALA A 103 18.79 0.78 -26.88
N GLY A 104 17.97 1.14 -25.89
CA GLY A 104 16.59 1.56 -26.12
C GLY A 104 15.67 1.27 -24.94
N THR A 105 14.46 1.80 -25.06
CA THR A 105 13.37 1.56 -24.11
C THR A 105 12.42 0.52 -24.69
N HIS A 106 12.13 -0.49 -23.89
CA HIS A 106 11.20 -1.57 -24.18
C HIS A 106 10.15 -1.62 -23.07
N SER A 107 8.96 -2.12 -23.38
CA SER A 107 7.88 -2.17 -22.41
C SER A 107 7.03 -3.40 -22.57
N LEU A 108 6.49 -3.85 -21.44
CA LEU A 108 5.39 -4.80 -21.40
C LEU A 108 4.29 -4.20 -20.52
N GLY A 109 3.09 -4.08 -21.08
CA GLY A 109 1.88 -3.72 -20.34
C GLY A 109 0.96 -4.93 -20.21
N ILE A 110 0.51 -5.20 -18.99
CA ILE A 110 -0.45 -6.26 -18.67
C ILE A 110 -1.69 -5.55 -18.10
N GLY A 111 -2.71 -5.34 -18.93
CA GLY A 111 -3.91 -4.58 -18.59
C GLY A 111 -4.85 -5.28 -17.61
N GLY A 112 -4.71 -6.60 -17.48
CA GLY A 112 -5.42 -7.47 -16.57
C GLY A 112 -4.49 -8.10 -15.54
N GLU A 113 -4.58 -9.41 -15.38
CA GLU A 113 -3.87 -10.15 -14.34
C GLU A 113 -2.57 -10.76 -14.87
N LEU A 114 -1.44 -10.46 -14.21
CA LEU A 114 -0.25 -11.29 -14.22
C LEU A 114 -0.36 -12.30 -13.08
N LYS A 115 -0.51 -13.58 -13.42
CA LYS A 115 -0.62 -14.65 -12.43
C LYS A 115 0.30 -15.82 -12.70
N LYS A 116 0.55 -16.54 -11.61
CA LYS A 116 1.31 -17.79 -11.61
C LYS A 116 0.46 -18.91 -11.01
N ASN A 117 0.43 -20.06 -11.69
CA ASN A 117 -0.49 -21.16 -11.35
C ASN A 117 0.14 -22.37 -10.63
N ASN A 118 1.48 -22.52 -10.56
CA ASN A 118 2.08 -23.70 -9.91
C ASN A 118 3.55 -23.55 -9.46
N GLY A 119 3.90 -24.10 -8.30
CA GLY A 119 5.25 -24.53 -7.88
C GLY A 119 6.29 -23.46 -7.45
N SER A 120 7.47 -23.93 -7.01
CA SER A 120 8.63 -23.13 -6.55
C SER A 120 9.34 -22.28 -7.63
N SER A 121 8.83 -22.38 -8.85
CA SER A 121 9.24 -21.68 -10.06
C SER A 121 9.17 -20.16 -9.93
N SER A 122 10.01 -19.43 -10.68
CA SER A 122 10.06 -17.96 -10.63
C SER A 122 9.64 -17.32 -11.96
N VAL A 123 8.96 -16.18 -11.89
CA VAL A 123 8.74 -15.27 -13.02
C VAL A 123 9.64 -14.06 -12.81
N SER A 124 10.53 -13.80 -13.75
CA SER A 124 11.47 -12.67 -13.66
C SER A 124 11.31 -11.72 -14.82
N PHE A 125 11.25 -10.42 -14.54
CA PHE A 125 11.41 -9.34 -15.51
C PHE A 125 12.72 -8.64 -15.18
N MET A 126 13.68 -8.62 -16.11
CA MET A 126 15.02 -8.11 -15.84
C MET A 126 15.63 -7.43 -17.05
N ASP A 127 16.62 -6.59 -16.82
CA ASP A 127 17.48 -6.04 -17.88
C ASP A 127 18.89 -6.65 -17.80
N TYR A 128 19.71 -6.53 -18.85
CA TYR A 128 21.11 -6.94 -18.85
C TYR A 128 22.13 -5.77 -18.87
N ASN A 129 21.70 -4.49 -18.76
CA ASN A 129 22.56 -3.26 -18.74
C ASN A 129 23.38 -3.04 -20.02
N THR A 130 24.03 -1.93 -20.35
CA THR A 130 23.90 -0.50 -20.02
C THR A 130 23.27 0.18 -21.24
N GLY A 131 22.24 1.02 -21.04
CA GLY A 131 21.50 1.72 -22.11
C GLY A 131 20.24 1.00 -22.59
N ARG A 132 19.89 -0.11 -21.96
CA ARG A 132 18.67 -0.90 -22.17
C ARG A 132 17.74 -0.67 -20.99
N LEU A 133 16.48 -0.37 -21.28
CA LEU A 133 15.48 -0.06 -20.27
C LEU A 133 14.25 -0.92 -20.52
N LEU A 134 13.83 -1.69 -19.52
CA LEU A 134 12.57 -2.40 -19.53
C LEU A 134 11.59 -1.76 -18.54
N ASN A 135 10.45 -1.29 -19.06
CA ASN A 135 9.33 -0.75 -18.28
C ASN A 135 8.24 -1.81 -18.16
N LEU A 136 7.68 -1.98 -16.97
CA LEU A 136 6.59 -2.93 -16.74
C LEU A 136 5.40 -2.24 -16.07
N THR A 137 4.23 -2.41 -16.67
CA THR A 137 2.95 -2.06 -16.04
C THR A 137 2.09 -3.30 -15.91
N VAL A 138 1.49 -3.47 -14.75
CA VAL A 138 0.59 -4.60 -14.43
C VAL A 138 -0.63 -4.03 -13.73
N ASN A 139 -1.82 -4.36 -14.19
CA ASN A 139 -3.03 -3.96 -13.47
C ASN A 139 -3.17 -4.77 -12.18
N THR A 140 -3.15 -6.11 -12.27
CA THR A 140 -3.21 -6.98 -11.08
C THR A 140 -2.06 -7.98 -11.08
N LEU A 141 -1.23 -7.98 -10.04
CA LEU A 141 -0.28 -9.05 -9.77
C LEU A 141 -0.88 -10.02 -8.76
N GLY A 142 -1.15 -11.26 -9.19
CA GLY A 142 -1.80 -12.28 -8.37
C GLY A 142 -0.93 -13.52 -8.15
N PHE A 143 -0.91 -14.03 -6.92
CA PHE A 143 -0.45 -15.38 -6.61
C PHE A 143 -1.69 -16.30 -6.53
N THR A 144 -1.77 -17.37 -7.31
CA THR A 144 -2.95 -18.27 -7.28
C THR A 144 -2.76 -19.49 -6.39
N ASN A 145 -3.85 -20.23 -6.17
CA ASN A 145 -4.14 -21.06 -5.00
C ASN A 145 -3.29 -22.31 -4.72
N THR A 146 -2.23 -22.60 -5.49
CA THR A 146 -1.46 -23.83 -5.29
C THR A 146 0.03 -23.64 -5.59
N GLY A 147 0.87 -23.67 -4.56
CA GLY A 147 2.31 -23.92 -4.71
C GLY A 147 3.28 -22.74 -4.57
N GLY A 148 2.81 -21.55 -4.17
CA GLY A 148 3.68 -20.39 -3.90
C GLY A 148 4.36 -19.85 -5.15
N GLY A 149 5.55 -19.26 -4.99
CA GLY A 149 6.38 -18.81 -6.11
C GLY A 149 7.05 -17.46 -5.86
N ASN A 150 7.92 -17.07 -6.80
CA ASN A 150 8.68 -15.84 -6.70
C ASN A 150 8.46 -14.96 -7.94
N PHE A 151 8.14 -13.68 -7.72
CA PHE A 151 8.28 -12.65 -8.75
C PHE A 151 9.56 -11.84 -8.51
N TYR A 152 10.37 -11.72 -9.56
CA TYR A 152 11.59 -10.91 -9.56
C TYR A 152 11.44 -9.76 -10.55
N PHE A 153 11.59 -8.54 -10.07
CA PHE A 153 11.61 -7.33 -10.89
C PHE A 153 13.03 -6.77 -10.87
N GLY A 154 13.89 -7.34 -11.71
CA GLY A 154 15.34 -7.19 -11.72
C GLY A 154 16.06 -8.34 -10.99
N ARG A 155 17.35 -8.52 -11.29
CA ARG A 155 18.20 -9.55 -10.66
C ARG A 155 18.94 -9.00 -9.45
N ASN A 156 19.31 -9.90 -8.55
CA ASN A 156 20.04 -9.60 -7.32
C ASN A 156 21.56 -9.37 -7.50
N ASP A 157 22.03 -9.00 -8.69
CA ASP A 157 23.46 -8.82 -8.99
C ASP A 157 23.89 -7.35 -9.03
N GLY A 158 23.04 -6.45 -8.54
CA GLY A 158 23.29 -5.02 -8.44
C GLY A 158 23.05 -4.29 -9.76
N GLY A 159 23.59 -4.80 -10.87
CA GLY A 159 23.51 -4.13 -12.16
C GLY A 159 22.14 -4.24 -12.82
N ARG A 160 21.61 -5.47 -12.93
CA ARG A 160 20.50 -5.83 -13.84
C ARG A 160 19.12 -5.47 -13.28
N ARG A 161 18.79 -4.19 -13.39
CA ARG A 161 17.59 -3.59 -12.81
C ARG A 161 16.47 -3.44 -13.82
N LEU A 162 15.23 -3.62 -13.38
CA LEU A 162 14.08 -3.14 -14.15
C LEU A 162 14.13 -1.61 -14.19
N ASN A 163 13.73 -0.96 -15.29
CA ASN A 163 13.76 0.50 -15.34
C ASN A 163 12.63 1.09 -14.49
N SER A 164 11.38 0.71 -14.78
CA SER A 164 10.21 1.14 -14.01
C SER A 164 9.24 -0.02 -13.77
N LEU A 165 8.48 0.10 -12.68
CA LEU A 165 7.42 -0.82 -12.31
C LEU A 165 6.22 -0.03 -11.80
N SER A 166 5.04 -0.36 -12.33
CA SER A 166 3.77 0.07 -11.77
C SER A 166 2.83 -1.11 -11.69
N ILE A 167 2.41 -1.46 -10.49
CA ILE A 167 1.37 -2.47 -10.24
C ILE A 167 0.17 -1.74 -9.63
N ALA A 168 -1.02 -1.83 -10.23
CA ALA A 168 -2.21 -1.14 -9.70
C ALA A 168 -2.84 -1.88 -8.51
N ASN A 169 -2.77 -3.21 -8.51
CA ASN A 169 -3.25 -4.07 -7.43
C ASN A 169 -2.28 -5.22 -7.22
N LEU A 170 -1.82 -5.40 -5.98
CA LEU A 170 -0.99 -6.52 -5.61
C LEU A 170 -1.76 -7.45 -4.67
N ASN A 171 -2.07 -8.66 -5.13
CA ASN A 171 -2.74 -9.68 -4.33
C ASN A 171 -1.79 -10.83 -3.99
N MET A 172 -1.39 -10.91 -2.73
CA MET A 172 -0.54 -11.97 -2.18
C MET A 172 -1.39 -12.94 -1.33
N GLY A 173 -2.06 -13.93 -1.95
CA GLY A 173 -2.78 -15.05 -1.28
C GLY A 173 -3.58 -15.90 -2.29
N ALA A 174 -3.91 -17.19 -2.11
CA ALA A 174 -3.76 -18.11 -0.98
C ALA A 174 -3.03 -19.41 -1.41
N SER A 175 -1.74 -19.53 -1.09
CA SER A 175 -1.10 -20.85 -1.08
C SER A 175 -1.27 -21.45 0.31
N ASP A 176 -1.66 -22.72 0.41
CA ASP A 176 -1.84 -23.41 1.68
C ASP A 176 -0.51 -23.79 2.36
N THR A 177 0.62 -23.82 1.65
CA THR A 177 1.91 -24.23 2.24
C THR A 177 3.18 -23.54 1.72
N ALA A 178 3.19 -22.95 0.53
CA ALA A 178 4.42 -22.51 -0.12
C ALA A 178 4.64 -20.98 -0.07
N GLU A 179 5.90 -20.56 0.09
CA GLU A 179 6.28 -19.16 0.18
C GLU A 179 5.89 -18.37 -1.08
N ALA A 180 5.29 -17.18 -0.88
CA ALA A 180 5.07 -16.19 -1.92
C ALA A 180 6.03 -15.01 -1.72
N SER A 181 6.89 -14.76 -2.70
CA SER A 181 7.99 -13.81 -2.57
C SER A 181 7.99 -12.80 -3.72
N ILE A 182 8.19 -11.53 -3.41
CA ILE A 182 8.43 -10.45 -4.39
C ILE A 182 9.78 -9.83 -4.12
N ARG A 183 10.60 -9.70 -5.16
CA ARG A 183 11.95 -9.15 -5.06
C ARG A 183 12.14 -8.01 -6.04
N LEU A 184 12.32 -6.80 -5.52
CA LEU A 184 12.32 -5.56 -6.30
C LEU A 184 13.74 -5.02 -6.43
N ASN A 185 14.29 -5.09 -7.64
CA ASN A 185 15.51 -4.38 -8.04
C ASN A 185 15.18 -3.44 -9.20
N VAL A 186 14.50 -2.34 -8.88
CA VAL A 186 14.03 -1.34 -9.84
C VAL A 186 14.97 -0.13 -9.80
N THR A 187 15.21 0.49 -10.95
CA THR A 187 16.12 1.64 -11.08
C THR A 187 15.49 2.92 -10.53
N ASN A 188 14.19 3.10 -10.72
CA ASN A 188 13.45 4.25 -10.24
C ASN A 188 12.57 3.86 -9.04
N ASP A 189 11.95 4.85 -8.44
CA ASP A 189 10.80 4.64 -7.55
C ASP A 189 9.67 3.93 -8.31
N TYR A 190 8.85 3.18 -7.57
CA TYR A 190 7.83 2.31 -8.16
C TYR A 190 6.57 2.26 -7.31
N SER A 191 5.47 1.85 -7.94
CA SER A 191 4.18 1.68 -7.27
C SER A 191 3.75 0.21 -7.23
N LEU A 192 3.17 -0.20 -6.11
CA LEU A 192 2.56 -1.51 -5.91
C LEU A 192 1.04 -1.45 -5.70
N GLY A 193 0.46 -0.23 -5.76
CA GLY A 193 -0.98 -0.02 -5.65
C GLY A 193 -1.53 -0.50 -4.31
N LEU A 194 -2.78 -0.96 -4.28
CA LEU A 194 -3.32 -1.59 -3.07
C LEU A 194 -2.68 -2.98 -2.90
N VAL A 195 -2.06 -3.21 -1.74
CA VAL A 195 -1.44 -4.50 -1.41
C VAL A 195 -2.35 -5.29 -0.46
N THR A 196 -2.85 -6.42 -0.94
CA THR A 196 -3.68 -7.35 -0.18
C THR A 196 -2.91 -8.59 0.22
N PHE A 197 -2.87 -8.88 1.51
CA PHE A 197 -2.27 -10.09 2.06
C PHE A 197 -3.36 -11.09 2.47
N GLY A 198 -3.32 -12.28 1.88
CA GLY A 198 -4.23 -13.39 2.16
C GLY A 198 -3.49 -14.68 2.47
N GLY A 199 -4.20 -15.65 3.06
CA GLY A 199 -3.73 -17.03 3.26
C GLY A 199 -2.72 -17.21 4.40
N THR A 200 -2.36 -18.48 4.64
CA THR A 200 -1.52 -18.92 5.77
C THR A 200 -0.05 -19.13 5.39
N ASN A 201 0.29 -19.01 4.11
CA ASN A 201 1.67 -19.13 3.67
C ASN A 201 2.53 -17.94 4.10
N THR A 202 3.84 -18.19 4.16
CA THR A 202 4.85 -17.14 4.32
C THR A 202 4.82 -16.21 3.11
N LYS A 203 4.80 -14.90 3.36
CA LYS A 203 4.75 -13.85 2.35
C LYS A 203 5.88 -12.87 2.60
N ASN A 204 6.77 -12.72 1.63
CA ASN A 204 7.93 -11.84 1.73
C ASN A 204 7.93 -10.83 0.59
N VAL A 205 8.10 -9.54 0.91
CA VAL A 205 8.30 -8.48 -0.07
C VAL A 205 9.62 -7.80 0.25
N TYR A 206 10.56 -7.85 -0.68
CA TYR A 206 11.85 -7.17 -0.55
C TYR A 206 11.82 -5.93 -1.42
N LEU A 207 11.70 -4.75 -0.78
CA LEU A 207 11.63 -3.46 -1.45
C LEU A 207 12.94 -3.14 -2.18
N ILE A 208 14.07 -3.56 -1.62
CA ILE A 208 15.35 -3.55 -2.31
C ILE A 208 15.92 -4.97 -2.34
N ASN A 209 15.99 -5.53 -3.54
CA ASN A 209 16.66 -6.79 -3.85
C ASN A 209 18.02 -6.49 -4.49
N ASN A 210 19.05 -6.41 -3.66
CA ASN A 210 20.40 -5.99 -4.04
C ASN A 210 21.41 -7.14 -4.02
N ALA A 211 22.60 -6.88 -4.59
CA ALA A 211 23.79 -7.70 -4.40
C ALA A 211 24.55 -7.28 -3.14
N SER A 212 25.48 -8.12 -2.67
CA SER A 212 26.33 -7.82 -1.51
C SER A 212 27.29 -6.64 -1.73
N ASN A 213 27.62 -6.33 -2.99
CA ASN A 213 28.46 -5.20 -3.36
C ASN A 213 27.66 -3.97 -3.83
N ALA A 214 26.33 -4.01 -3.76
CA ALA A 214 25.52 -2.84 -4.02
C ALA A 214 25.73 -1.81 -2.89
N ALA A 215 25.71 -0.52 -3.23
CA ALA A 215 25.79 0.54 -2.24
C ALA A 215 25.02 1.76 -2.74
N GLY A 216 24.39 2.48 -1.80
CA GLY A 216 23.76 3.77 -2.06
C GLY A 216 22.44 3.70 -2.83
N TYR A 217 21.73 2.57 -2.82
CA TYR A 217 20.40 2.53 -3.40
C TYR A 217 19.42 3.25 -2.48
N SER A 218 18.71 4.23 -3.03
CA SER A 218 17.61 4.92 -2.37
C SER A 218 16.35 4.69 -3.20
N ARG A 219 15.33 4.03 -2.64
CA ARG A 219 14.10 3.67 -3.38
C ARG A 219 12.86 3.91 -2.57
N THR A 220 11.88 4.56 -3.19
CA THR A 220 10.53 4.69 -2.67
C THR A 220 9.62 3.66 -3.32
N ALA A 221 9.02 2.80 -2.49
CA ALA A 221 7.91 1.94 -2.85
C ALA A 221 6.61 2.63 -2.45
N THR A 222 5.78 3.00 -3.42
CA THR A 222 4.46 3.60 -3.15
C THR A 222 3.40 2.52 -3.14
N VAL A 223 2.60 2.45 -2.08
CA VAL A 223 1.40 1.62 -1.98
C VAL A 223 0.18 2.52 -1.74
N ASN A 224 -0.98 2.14 -2.28
CA ASN A 224 -2.23 2.85 -2.02
C ASN A 224 -2.88 2.44 -0.69
N GLY A 225 -2.26 1.47 -0.01
CA GLY A 225 -2.73 0.88 1.24
C GLY A 225 -2.19 -0.54 1.41
N LEU A 226 -2.15 -0.99 2.65
CA LEU A 226 -1.87 -2.36 3.04
C LEU A 226 -3.10 -2.93 3.73
N THR A 227 -3.66 -4.01 3.20
CA THR A 227 -4.80 -4.70 3.79
C THR A 227 -4.51 -6.19 3.97
N GLN A 228 -5.14 -6.80 4.97
CA GLN A 228 -4.98 -8.21 5.28
C GLN A 228 -6.34 -8.88 5.43
N THR A 229 -6.52 -10.02 4.75
CA THR A 229 -7.71 -10.86 4.93
C THR A 229 -7.69 -11.50 6.32
N ALA A 230 -8.82 -11.44 7.04
CA ALA A 230 -8.96 -12.02 8.36
C ALA A 230 -8.50 -13.49 8.42
N GLY A 231 -7.76 -13.85 9.47
CA GLY A 231 -7.19 -15.19 9.65
C GLY A 231 -5.92 -15.49 8.84
N SER A 232 -5.41 -14.52 8.07
CA SER A 232 -4.16 -14.70 7.31
C SER A 232 -2.92 -14.54 8.19
N THR A 233 -1.85 -15.25 7.84
CA THR A 233 -0.53 -15.04 8.44
C THR A 233 0.04 -13.69 8.01
N ALA A 234 0.69 -12.99 8.94
CA ALA A 234 1.41 -11.74 8.70
C ALA A 234 2.39 -11.86 7.52
N ALA A 235 2.36 -10.88 6.62
CA ALA A 235 3.40 -10.72 5.60
C ALA A 235 4.58 -9.95 6.19
N THR A 236 5.78 -10.20 5.68
CA THR A 236 6.98 -9.42 6.04
C THR A 236 7.45 -8.59 4.86
N LEU A 237 7.56 -7.28 5.08
CA LEU A 237 8.16 -6.33 4.15
C LEU A 237 9.55 -5.98 4.68
N TYR A 238 10.54 -6.23 3.84
CA TYR A 238 11.96 -5.97 4.11
C TYR A 238 12.39 -4.73 3.31
N GLY A 239 13.03 -3.78 3.97
CA GLY A 239 13.69 -2.66 3.30
C GLY A 239 14.74 -3.15 2.31
N SER A 240 15.66 -4.01 2.75
CA SER A 240 16.72 -4.58 1.91
C SER A 240 16.99 -6.06 2.21
N ARG A 241 17.16 -6.85 1.15
CA ARG A 241 17.30 -8.31 1.26
C ARG A 241 18.68 -8.77 1.74
N ILE A 242 19.77 -8.22 1.20
CA ILE A 242 21.13 -8.74 1.39
C ILE A 242 22.03 -7.68 2.02
N ALA A 243 22.78 -8.05 3.07
CA ALA A 243 23.87 -7.26 3.63
C ALA A 243 24.77 -6.68 2.55
N SER A 244 25.02 -5.37 2.61
CA SER A 244 25.65 -4.63 1.53
C SER A 244 26.78 -3.74 2.04
N THR A 245 27.78 -3.47 1.20
CA THR A 245 29.00 -2.72 1.59
C THR A 245 28.75 -1.22 1.83
N GLY A 246 27.56 -0.71 1.52
CA GLY A 246 27.10 0.63 1.89
C GLY A 246 25.59 0.64 2.05
N ALA A 247 25.08 1.28 3.11
CA ALA A 247 23.68 1.19 3.49
C ALA A 247 22.74 1.63 2.36
N ASN A 248 21.80 0.75 1.99
CA ASN A 248 20.67 1.12 1.14
C ASN A 248 19.58 1.76 2.01
N VAL A 249 18.72 2.56 1.38
CA VAL A 249 17.58 3.21 2.04
C VAL A 249 16.32 2.88 1.25
N ALA A 250 15.40 2.18 1.89
CA ALA A 250 14.06 1.95 1.36
C ALA A 250 13.07 2.86 2.08
N THR A 251 12.19 3.51 1.33
CA THR A 251 11.04 4.22 1.88
C THR A 251 9.77 3.50 1.43
N LEU A 252 8.97 3.03 2.39
CA LEU A 252 7.61 2.61 2.12
C LEU A 252 6.69 3.82 2.24
N ARG A 253 6.26 4.37 1.10
CA ARG A 253 5.27 5.43 1.05
C ARG A 253 3.88 4.82 0.97
N ILE A 254 3.06 5.08 1.98
CA ILE A 254 1.67 4.63 2.07
C ILE A 254 0.79 5.83 1.72
N ASP A 255 0.14 5.78 0.57
CA ASP A 255 -0.56 6.88 -0.07
C ASP A 255 -2.05 6.54 -0.20
N THR A 256 -2.80 6.75 0.87
CA THR A 256 -4.20 6.28 0.96
C THR A 256 -5.16 7.38 0.55
N ASP A 257 -6.08 7.08 -0.36
CA ASP A 257 -7.17 7.98 -0.76
C ASP A 257 -8.05 8.38 0.44
N ALA A 258 -8.65 9.58 0.40
CA ALA A 258 -9.38 10.20 1.52
C ALA A 258 -10.45 9.33 2.21
N ALA A 259 -11.12 8.45 1.46
CA ALA A 259 -12.18 7.58 1.98
C ALA A 259 -11.68 6.18 2.39
N ALA A 260 -10.39 5.90 2.20
CA ALA A 260 -9.82 4.58 2.48
C ALA A 260 -9.47 4.44 3.97
N ASP A 261 -9.88 3.32 4.57
CA ASP A 261 -9.40 2.85 5.87
C ASP A 261 -8.89 1.41 5.69
N PHE A 262 -7.58 1.24 5.73
CA PHE A 262 -6.94 -0.06 5.57
C PHE A 262 -6.29 -0.52 6.86
N THR A 263 -6.34 -1.83 7.12
CA THR A 263 -5.71 -2.45 8.28
C THR A 263 -4.91 -3.67 7.85
N ALA A 264 -3.67 -3.79 8.33
CA ALA A 264 -2.85 -4.97 8.12
C ALA A 264 -1.94 -5.30 9.31
N SER A 265 -1.84 -6.58 9.65
CA SER A 265 -0.88 -7.09 10.63
C SER A 265 0.49 -7.38 10.00
N THR A 266 0.97 -6.45 9.17
CA THR A 266 2.23 -6.61 8.43
C THR A 266 3.43 -6.39 9.34
N ILE A 267 4.47 -7.22 9.18
CA ILE A 267 5.76 -7.03 9.81
C ILE A 267 6.62 -6.15 8.89
N LEU A 268 7.13 -5.04 9.41
CA LEU A 268 8.03 -4.14 8.69
C LEU A 268 9.42 -4.22 9.31
N VAL A 269 10.43 -4.54 8.52
CA VAL A 269 11.82 -4.70 8.98
C VAL A 269 12.79 -4.02 8.02
N ASP A 270 13.91 -3.54 8.53
CA ASP A 270 15.02 -3.04 7.73
C ASP A 270 15.54 -4.11 6.76
N GLY A 271 15.65 -5.34 7.26
CA GLY A 271 16.39 -6.41 6.60
C GLY A 271 17.88 -6.30 6.89
N THR A 272 18.73 -6.89 6.04
CA THR A 272 20.17 -7.02 6.36
C THR A 272 21.06 -6.00 5.67
N GLY A 273 20.55 -5.30 4.64
CA GLY A 273 21.36 -4.51 3.70
C GLY A 273 21.12 -3.01 3.69
N GLY A 274 20.31 -2.49 4.60
CA GLY A 274 19.89 -1.09 4.59
C GLY A 274 18.83 -0.80 5.64
N THR A 275 18.34 0.43 5.67
CA THR A 275 17.26 0.89 6.55
C THR A 275 15.95 0.96 5.79
N LEU A 276 14.84 0.77 6.50
CA LEU A 276 13.49 1.02 6.05
C LEU A 276 12.93 2.24 6.80
N ALA A 277 12.40 3.21 6.06
CA ALA A 277 11.61 4.31 6.58
C ALA A 277 10.15 4.18 6.12
N VAL A 278 9.22 4.71 6.91
CA VAL A 278 7.79 4.75 6.56
C VAL A 278 7.36 6.20 6.38
N LEU A 279 6.68 6.47 5.26
CA LEU A 279 6.10 7.76 4.95
C LEU A 279 4.61 7.59 4.68
N LYS A 280 3.75 8.24 5.46
CA LYS A 280 2.30 8.26 5.24
C LYS A 280 1.92 9.57 4.53
N THR A 281 1.30 9.43 3.36
CA THR A 281 0.71 10.49 2.54
C THR A 281 -0.74 10.15 2.21
N GLY A 282 -1.47 11.06 1.55
CA GLY A 282 -2.87 10.90 1.22
C GLY A 282 -3.78 11.04 2.44
N GLU A 283 -4.98 11.54 2.24
CA GLU A 283 -5.91 11.91 3.33
C GLU A 283 -6.49 10.71 4.09
N GLY A 284 -6.41 9.50 3.55
CA GLY A 284 -6.97 8.28 4.15
C GLY A 284 -6.22 7.77 5.39
N LYS A 285 -6.68 6.63 5.90
CA LYS A 285 -6.16 5.96 7.09
C LYS A 285 -5.49 4.62 6.78
N GLN A 286 -4.31 4.43 7.35
CA GLN A 286 -3.65 3.12 7.43
C GLN A 286 -3.45 2.74 8.89
N THR A 287 -3.95 1.56 9.27
CA THR A 287 -3.67 0.92 10.56
C THR A 287 -2.66 -0.22 10.37
N LEU A 288 -1.58 -0.21 11.17
CA LEU A 288 -0.55 -1.25 11.21
C LEU A 288 -0.56 -1.92 12.60
N SER A 289 -0.94 -3.19 12.63
CA SER A 289 -1.07 -3.98 13.88
C SER A 289 0.04 -5.01 14.07
N GLY A 290 0.96 -5.13 13.11
CA GLY A 290 2.08 -6.07 13.17
C GLY A 290 3.28 -5.55 13.96
N ALA A 291 4.37 -6.32 13.92
CA ALA A 291 5.64 -5.91 14.54
C ALA A 291 6.42 -5.00 13.57
N LEU A 292 6.57 -3.73 13.92
CA LEU A 292 7.34 -2.77 13.14
C LEU A 292 8.71 -2.59 13.82
N THR A 293 9.76 -3.14 13.22
CA THR A 293 11.12 -3.18 13.79
C THR A 293 12.15 -2.48 12.91
N TYR A 294 11.68 -1.72 11.91
CA TYR A 294 12.55 -0.88 11.10
C TYR A 294 13.12 0.27 11.93
N THR A 295 14.34 0.68 11.63
CA THR A 295 15.05 1.73 12.39
C THR A 295 15.05 3.08 11.69
N GLY A 296 14.62 3.15 10.43
CA GLY A 296 14.40 4.44 9.77
C GLY A 296 13.22 5.20 10.38
N GLY A 297 13.16 6.51 10.10
CA GLY A 297 12.10 7.36 10.63
C GLY A 297 10.70 7.01 10.11
N THR A 298 9.70 7.39 10.91
CA THR A 298 8.28 7.40 10.55
C THR A 298 7.87 8.86 10.30
N ARG A 299 7.38 9.17 9.11
CA ARG A 299 6.84 10.50 8.79
C ARG A 299 5.38 10.41 8.36
N VAL A 300 4.54 11.28 8.90
CA VAL A 300 3.12 11.41 8.52
C VAL A 300 2.92 12.82 7.98
N ASP A 301 2.82 12.93 6.65
CA ASP A 301 2.58 14.20 5.97
C ASP A 301 1.10 14.48 5.79
N GLU A 302 0.27 13.44 5.58
CA GLU A 302 -1.17 13.59 5.36
C GLU A 302 -1.97 12.38 5.90
N GLY A 303 -3.24 12.64 6.25
CA GLY A 303 -4.18 11.62 6.73
C GLY A 303 -3.75 10.98 8.06
N THR A 304 -4.07 9.71 8.24
CA THR A 304 -3.88 9.01 9.53
C THR A 304 -3.01 7.76 9.41
N LEU A 305 -1.93 7.70 10.19
CA LEU A 305 -1.19 6.46 10.46
C LEU A 305 -1.49 6.01 11.89
N ALA A 306 -2.16 4.87 12.04
CA ALA A 306 -2.42 4.24 13.33
C ALA A 306 -1.52 3.03 13.55
N VAL A 307 -0.85 2.95 14.70
CA VAL A 307 0.00 1.81 15.07
C VAL A 307 -0.57 1.15 16.32
N THR A 308 -1.12 -0.04 16.17
CA THR A 308 -1.71 -0.84 17.25
C THR A 308 -0.86 -2.06 17.64
N GLY A 309 0.21 -2.31 16.88
CA GLY A 309 1.22 -3.34 17.18
C GLY A 309 2.39 -2.77 17.96
N SER A 310 3.61 -3.10 17.53
CA SER A 310 4.85 -2.52 18.10
C SER A 310 5.53 -1.59 17.10
N LEU A 311 6.32 -0.64 17.59
CA LEU A 311 7.20 0.22 16.79
C LEU A 311 8.60 0.24 17.41
N ALA A 312 9.64 0.28 16.57
CA ALA A 312 11.02 0.24 17.02
C ALA A 312 11.35 1.49 17.83
N ALA A 313 12.03 1.31 18.97
CA ALA A 313 12.38 2.39 19.87
C ALA A 313 13.47 3.33 19.34
N ASP A 314 14.20 2.91 18.31
CA ASP A 314 15.33 3.67 17.76
C ASP A 314 14.90 4.62 16.62
N GLY A 315 13.66 4.50 16.12
CA GLY A 315 13.14 5.33 15.05
C GLY A 315 12.56 6.66 15.56
N ASP A 316 12.67 7.70 14.75
CA ASP A 316 12.05 9.00 15.00
C ASP A 316 10.63 9.06 14.42
N LEU A 317 9.80 9.95 14.97
CA LEU A 317 8.48 10.28 14.43
C LEU A 317 8.39 11.75 14.02
N ALA A 318 7.96 12.02 12.79
CA ALA A 318 7.60 13.36 12.33
C ALA A 318 6.12 13.40 11.92
N VAL A 319 5.37 14.40 12.39
CA VAL A 319 3.96 14.59 12.04
C VAL A 319 3.74 16.02 11.56
N ALA A 320 3.30 16.15 10.31
CA ALA A 320 3.03 17.44 9.68
C ALA A 320 1.71 18.06 10.18
N ASN A 321 1.49 19.34 9.83
CA ASN A 321 0.27 20.06 10.14
C ASN A 321 -0.98 19.31 9.61
N GLY A 322 -1.97 19.09 10.46
CA GLY A 322 -3.23 18.42 10.10
C GLY A 322 -3.12 16.91 9.87
N ALA A 323 -1.91 16.34 9.85
CA ALA A 323 -1.69 14.91 9.81
C ALA A 323 -1.88 14.28 11.20
N THR A 324 -2.25 13.00 11.22
CA THR A 324 -2.55 12.27 12.45
C THR A 324 -1.66 11.03 12.61
N PHE A 325 -0.95 10.95 13.73
CA PHE A 325 -0.34 9.70 14.20
C PHE A 325 -1.12 9.19 15.40
N VAL A 326 -1.61 7.95 15.35
CA VAL A 326 -2.34 7.32 16.47
C VAL A 326 -1.49 6.24 17.11
N ALA A 327 -1.15 6.44 18.39
CA ALA A 327 -0.70 5.37 19.26
C ALA A 327 -1.93 4.54 19.66
N GLY A 328 -2.03 3.32 19.12
CA GLY A 328 -3.04 2.34 19.47
C GLY A 328 -2.54 1.27 20.45
N ALA A 329 -1.33 1.45 20.99
CA ALA A 329 -0.67 0.60 21.96
C ALA A 329 0.36 1.44 22.75
N ALA A 330 1.05 0.84 23.71
CA ALA A 330 2.20 1.47 24.34
C ALA A 330 3.41 1.42 23.40
N LEU A 331 3.85 2.58 22.91
CA LEU A 331 4.94 2.75 21.97
C LEU A 331 6.13 3.46 22.62
N SER A 332 7.33 3.11 22.18
CA SER A 332 8.57 3.81 22.52
C SER A 332 9.27 4.23 21.23
N LEU A 333 9.83 5.43 21.21
CA LEU A 333 10.56 6.01 20.08
C LEU A 333 11.79 6.77 20.59
N HIS A 334 12.64 7.20 19.67
CA HIS A 334 13.77 8.05 20.00
C HIS A 334 13.30 9.49 20.15
N ASP A 335 13.22 10.22 19.04
CA ASP A 335 12.72 11.59 18.99
C ASP A 335 11.31 11.65 18.38
N ALA A 336 10.62 12.75 18.66
CA ALA A 336 9.45 13.15 17.88
C ALA A 336 9.50 14.63 17.51
N SER A 337 9.04 14.97 16.31
CA SER A 337 8.90 16.33 15.81
C SER A 337 7.48 16.57 15.30
N PHE A 338 6.79 17.56 15.86
CA PHE A 338 5.44 17.91 15.45
C PHE A 338 5.39 19.33 14.88
N GLU A 339 4.76 19.49 13.72
CA GLU A 339 4.39 20.81 13.23
C GLU A 339 3.22 21.38 14.05
N SER A 340 3.10 22.71 14.10
CA SER A 340 1.96 23.38 14.74
C SER A 340 0.64 22.87 14.14
N GLY A 341 -0.21 22.22 14.94
CA GLY A 341 -1.49 21.66 14.47
C GLY A 341 -1.42 20.22 13.97
N ALA A 342 -0.30 19.52 14.14
CA ALA A 342 -0.26 18.06 14.08
C ALA A 342 -1.25 17.44 15.09
N ILE A 343 -1.67 16.20 14.84
CA ILE A 343 -2.62 15.48 15.70
C ILE A 343 -1.94 14.22 16.23
N LEU A 344 -1.89 14.09 17.56
CA LEU A 344 -1.42 12.91 18.27
C LEU A 344 -2.62 12.16 18.88
N GLY A 345 -2.90 10.98 18.36
CA GLY A 345 -4.00 10.12 18.80
C GLY A 345 -3.59 9.12 19.88
N PHE A 346 -4.48 8.86 20.83
CA PHE A 346 -4.36 7.80 21.84
C PHE A 346 -5.63 6.94 21.88
N ASP A 347 -5.48 5.64 21.66
CA ASP A 347 -6.52 4.66 22.02
C ASP A 347 -6.41 4.33 23.52
N LEU A 348 -7.20 5.02 24.34
CA LEU A 348 -7.24 4.84 25.79
C LEU A 348 -7.83 3.48 26.19
N GLY A 349 -8.64 2.86 25.32
CA GLY A 349 -9.18 1.51 25.55
C GLY A 349 -8.12 0.42 25.39
N ALA A 350 -7.09 0.69 24.61
CA ALA A 350 -5.92 -0.16 24.41
C ALA A 350 -4.73 0.19 25.33
N ASP A 351 -4.95 1.03 26.36
CA ASP A 351 -3.89 1.52 27.26
C ASP A 351 -2.73 2.21 26.51
N ALA A 352 -3.04 2.88 25.39
CA ALA A 352 -2.03 3.49 24.54
C ALA A 352 -1.24 4.59 25.24
N ARG A 353 0.07 4.61 24.97
CA ARG A 353 1.04 5.58 25.52
C ARG A 353 2.15 5.81 24.52
N LEU A 354 2.78 6.97 24.58
CA LEU A 354 3.95 7.31 23.78
C LEU A 354 5.11 7.70 24.71
N SER A 355 6.21 6.96 24.64
CA SER A 355 7.43 7.24 25.40
C SER A 355 8.56 7.63 24.45
N LEU A 356 9.18 8.78 24.68
CA LEU A 356 10.31 9.29 23.92
C LEU A 356 11.57 9.22 24.80
N SER A 357 12.59 8.54 24.27
CA SER A 357 13.90 8.45 24.93
C SER A 357 14.77 9.68 24.67
N GLY A 358 14.47 10.43 23.61
CA GLY A 358 15.09 11.71 23.27
C GLY A 358 14.10 12.87 23.38
N ASP A 359 14.18 13.78 22.42
CA ASP A 359 13.55 15.09 22.41
C ASP A 359 12.15 15.06 21.77
N LEU A 360 11.27 15.93 22.26
CA LEU A 360 10.05 16.34 21.58
C LEU A 360 10.26 17.75 21.03
N THR A 361 10.34 17.87 19.71
CA THR A 361 10.66 19.12 19.02
C THR A 361 9.46 19.67 18.25
N GLN A 362 9.42 20.99 18.07
CA GLN A 362 8.51 21.61 17.11
C GLN A 362 9.22 21.71 15.76
N ASP A 363 8.54 21.26 14.70
CA ASP A 363 8.97 21.51 13.32
C ASP A 363 8.15 22.69 12.72
N GLY A 364 8.76 23.45 11.83
CA GLY A 364 8.13 24.59 11.16
C GLY A 364 7.77 25.80 12.06
N ASP A 365 7.07 26.76 11.44
CA ASP A 365 6.63 28.01 12.08
C ASP A 365 5.31 27.85 12.85
N GLY A 366 5.03 28.77 13.78
CA GLY A 366 3.74 28.86 14.47
C GLY A 366 3.83 28.62 15.98
N PRO A 367 2.69 28.61 16.69
CA PRO A 367 2.66 28.33 18.12
C PRO A 367 3.08 26.88 18.40
N ALA A 368 3.84 26.67 19.48
CA ALA A 368 4.19 25.35 19.99
C ALA A 368 2.94 24.65 20.56
N THR A 369 2.11 24.09 19.68
CA THR A 369 0.89 23.35 20.04
C THR A 369 0.61 22.24 19.04
N PHE A 370 -0.06 21.19 19.52
CA PHE A 370 -0.63 20.12 18.72
C PHE A 370 -1.99 19.73 19.31
N VAL A 371 -2.74 18.88 18.60
CA VAL A 371 -4.06 18.40 19.03
C VAL A 371 -3.94 16.99 19.55
N ILE A 372 -4.65 16.68 20.62
CA ILE A 372 -4.82 15.31 21.13
C ILE A 372 -6.13 14.74 20.59
N ASP A 373 -6.07 13.57 19.95
CA ASP A 373 -7.26 12.81 19.57
C ASP A 373 -7.41 11.60 20.48
N PHE A 374 -8.48 11.51 21.27
CA PHE A 374 -8.72 10.34 22.12
C PHE A 374 -9.48 9.22 21.40
N GLN A 375 -9.64 9.31 20.07
CA GLN A 375 -10.16 8.23 19.22
C GLN A 375 -11.57 7.74 19.59
N ASN A 376 -12.39 8.58 20.24
CA ASN A 376 -13.68 8.22 20.86
C ASN A 376 -13.56 7.18 21.97
N THR A 377 -12.39 7.13 22.61
CA THR A 377 -12.07 6.25 23.73
C THR A 377 -11.88 7.09 24.99
N GLY A 378 -11.99 6.43 26.15
CA GLY A 378 -11.84 7.08 27.44
C GLY A 378 -13.08 6.91 28.32
N VAL A 379 -12.84 6.93 29.63
CA VAL A 379 -13.82 6.73 30.68
C VAL A 379 -13.78 7.97 31.57
N PHE A 380 -14.94 8.57 31.82
CA PHE A 380 -15.04 9.72 32.70
C PHE A 380 -14.59 9.38 34.12
N ASP A 381 -14.01 10.38 34.80
CA ASP A 381 -13.44 10.27 36.15
C ASP A 381 -12.34 9.21 36.32
N GLN A 382 -11.89 8.57 35.23
CA GLN A 382 -10.70 7.72 35.23
C GLN A 382 -9.45 8.61 35.25
N THR A 383 -8.50 8.27 36.11
CA THR A 383 -7.18 8.90 36.09
C THR A 383 -6.29 8.24 35.05
N TYR A 384 -5.92 8.98 34.02
CA TYR A 384 -4.88 8.61 33.07
C TYR A 384 -3.54 9.10 33.56
N THR A 385 -2.50 8.30 33.39
CA THR A 385 -1.14 8.62 33.85
C THR A 385 -0.15 8.44 32.71
N ARG A 386 0.70 9.46 32.53
CA ARG A 386 1.86 9.46 31.65
C ARG A 386 1.54 8.95 30.25
N LEU A 387 0.48 9.52 29.62
CA LEU A 387 0.14 9.17 28.23
C LEU A 387 1.26 9.56 27.28
N LEU A 388 1.98 10.64 27.60
CA LEU A 388 3.23 11.03 26.96
C LEU A 388 4.37 10.98 28.00
N SER A 389 5.55 10.52 27.61
CA SER A 389 6.78 10.69 28.39
C SER A 389 7.87 11.22 27.48
N VAL A 390 8.55 12.28 27.89
CA VAL A 390 9.69 12.85 27.15
C VAL A 390 10.88 12.88 28.11
N THR A 391 11.99 12.27 27.70
CA THR A 391 13.21 12.21 28.52
C THR A 391 14.14 13.39 28.22
N GLY A 392 14.22 13.79 26.95
CA GLY A 392 15.00 14.92 26.48
C GLY A 392 14.26 16.25 26.58
N ALA A 393 14.65 17.20 25.73
CA ALA A 393 14.04 18.51 25.63
C ALA A 393 12.59 18.42 25.13
N ASN A 394 11.71 19.28 25.65
CA ASN A 394 10.32 19.36 25.22
C ASN A 394 10.01 20.78 24.75
N ALA A 395 9.92 20.97 23.42
CA ALA A 395 9.60 22.25 22.80
C ALA A 395 8.17 22.74 23.12
N PHE A 396 7.29 21.85 23.59
CA PHE A 396 5.91 22.15 23.96
C PHE A 396 5.74 22.33 25.47
N GLU A 397 6.83 22.44 26.24
CA GLU A 397 6.76 22.66 27.69
C GLU A 397 5.91 23.90 28.03
N GLY A 398 4.92 23.74 28.91
CA GLY A 398 3.97 24.78 29.27
C GLY A 398 2.84 25.03 28.27
N ALA A 399 2.78 24.32 27.14
CA ALA A 399 1.69 24.46 26.17
C ALA A 399 0.33 23.98 26.74
N ILE A 400 -0.74 24.64 26.28
CA ILE A 400 -2.13 24.20 26.42
C ILE A 400 -2.55 23.61 25.09
N LEU A 401 -2.88 22.32 25.10
CA LEU A 401 -3.25 21.53 23.93
C LEU A 401 -4.77 21.41 23.88
N SER A 402 -5.33 21.44 22.67
CA SER A 402 -6.72 21.05 22.46
C SER A 402 -6.81 19.53 22.44
N TYR A 403 -7.85 18.96 23.03
CA TYR A 403 -8.21 17.56 22.83
C TYR A 403 -9.58 17.42 22.18
N ILE A 404 -9.77 16.35 21.43
CA ILE A 404 -11.01 15.96 20.77
C ILE A 404 -11.33 14.48 21.02
N ASN A 405 -12.57 14.10 20.73
CA ASN A 405 -13.03 12.70 20.72
C ASN A 405 -12.78 11.93 22.03
N PHE A 406 -12.98 12.56 23.20
CA PHE A 406 -12.90 11.85 24.48
C PHE A 406 -14.20 11.10 24.80
N GLY A 407 -14.07 9.80 25.07
CA GLY A 407 -15.16 8.89 25.39
C GLY A 407 -16.17 8.71 24.26
N GLU A 408 -17.20 7.91 24.51
CA GLU A 408 -18.26 7.62 23.52
C GLU A 408 -19.05 8.87 23.08
N SER A 409 -19.06 9.92 23.92
CA SER A 409 -19.74 11.18 23.62
C SER A 409 -18.90 12.15 22.77
N GLY A 410 -17.64 11.81 22.47
CA GLY A 410 -16.76 12.63 21.62
C GLY A 410 -16.44 14.01 22.22
N LEU A 411 -16.24 14.09 23.53
CA LEU A 411 -16.00 15.37 24.21
C LEU A 411 -14.70 16.01 23.72
N SER A 412 -14.71 17.34 23.60
CA SER A 412 -13.55 18.15 23.26
C SER A 412 -13.27 19.19 24.35
N GLY A 413 -12.02 19.60 24.50
CA GLY A 413 -11.60 20.54 25.54
C GLY A 413 -10.12 20.87 25.44
N VAL A 414 -9.51 21.20 26.58
CA VAL A 414 -8.08 21.52 26.65
C VAL A 414 -7.38 20.75 27.77
N LEU A 415 -6.09 20.49 27.58
CA LEU A 415 -5.20 19.86 28.53
C LEU A 415 -3.82 20.51 28.45
N SER A 416 -3.14 20.73 29.56
CA SER A 416 -1.72 21.13 29.53
C SER A 416 -0.82 19.96 29.16
N ILE A 417 0.34 20.24 28.57
CA ILE A 417 1.39 19.23 28.35
C ILE A 417 1.82 18.55 29.66
N GLY A 418 1.76 19.28 30.79
CA GLY A 418 2.10 18.76 32.12
C GLY A 418 1.11 17.72 32.62
N GLU A 419 -0.17 17.90 32.31
CA GLU A 419 -1.22 16.91 32.58
C GLU A 419 -1.08 15.66 31.69
N LEU A 420 -0.72 15.82 30.41
CA LEU A 420 -0.49 14.71 29.49
C LEU A 420 0.72 13.85 29.92
N THR A 421 1.78 14.51 30.37
CA THR A 421 3.03 13.86 30.83
C THR A 421 2.98 13.40 32.28
N GLY A 422 2.09 13.97 33.09
CA GLY A 422 1.82 13.61 34.47
C GLY A 422 0.57 12.75 34.60
N SER A 423 -0.53 13.37 35.04
CA SER A 423 -1.82 12.69 35.18
C SER A 423 -2.99 13.65 35.01
N PHE A 424 -4.11 13.14 34.51
CA PHE A 424 -5.36 13.89 34.40
C PHE A 424 -6.58 12.98 34.47
N SER A 425 -7.76 13.58 34.66
CA SER A 425 -9.06 12.92 34.53
C SER A 425 -10.04 13.90 33.92
N ILE A 426 -10.96 13.41 33.08
CA ILE A 426 -12.01 14.24 32.48
C ILE A 426 -13.33 13.90 33.16
N ALA A 427 -14.00 14.92 33.69
CA ALA A 427 -15.29 14.78 34.37
C ALA A 427 -16.45 14.67 33.35
N PRO A 428 -17.54 13.98 33.70
CA PRO A 428 -18.74 13.98 32.84
C PRO A 428 -19.33 15.38 32.74
N ILE A 429 -19.95 15.70 31.62
CA ILE A 429 -20.74 16.93 31.50
C ILE A 429 -21.90 16.80 32.50
N PRO A 430 -22.06 17.74 33.45
CA PRO A 430 -23.21 17.71 34.34
C PRO A 430 -24.48 17.79 33.51
N GLU A 431 -25.39 16.82 33.64
CA GLU A 431 -26.71 16.95 33.04
C GLU A 431 -27.30 18.31 33.43
N PRO A 432 -28.03 19.01 32.52
CA PRO A 432 -28.72 20.23 32.89
C PRO A 432 -29.53 19.94 34.13
N SER A 433 -29.19 20.59 35.24
CA SER A 433 -29.83 20.30 36.51
C SER A 433 -31.34 20.24 36.31
N THR A 434 -32.02 19.26 36.94
CA THR A 434 -33.48 19.10 36.84
C THR A 434 -34.19 20.43 37.12
N TRP A 435 -33.57 21.31 37.90
CA TRP A 435 -33.97 22.70 38.13
C TRP A 435 -34.02 23.56 36.86
N ALA A 436 -33.01 23.53 35.97
CA ALA A 436 -33.04 24.27 34.71
C ALA A 436 -34.19 23.81 33.79
N LEU A 437 -34.47 22.51 33.77
CA LEU A 437 -35.57 21.91 33.01
C LEU A 437 -36.94 22.23 33.64
N MET A 438 -37.03 22.19 34.98
CA MET A 438 -38.22 22.60 35.74
C MET A 438 -38.49 24.11 35.62
N PHE A 439 -37.49 24.98 35.64
CA PHE A 439 -37.65 26.43 35.45
C PHE A 439 -38.05 26.76 34.00
N GLY A 440 -37.54 26.02 33.01
CA GLY A 440 -37.99 26.13 31.61
C GLY A 440 -39.47 25.76 31.44
N ILE A 441 -39.90 24.65 32.04
CA ILE A 441 -41.31 24.23 32.04
C ILE A 441 -42.18 25.23 32.83
N PHE A 442 -41.72 25.73 33.98
CA PHE A 442 -42.47 26.70 34.79
C PHE A 442 -42.64 28.04 34.06
N ALA A 443 -41.59 28.51 33.37
CA ALA A 443 -41.66 29.70 32.53
C ALA A 443 -42.65 29.52 31.36
N LEU A 444 -42.68 28.33 30.74
CA LEU A 444 -43.65 27.99 29.69
C LEU A 444 -45.09 27.96 30.22
N CYS A 445 -45.32 27.36 31.39
CA CYS A 445 -46.62 27.31 32.05
C CYS A 445 -47.11 28.71 32.46
N VAL A 446 -46.23 29.57 32.99
CA VAL A 446 -46.57 30.96 33.35
C VAL A 446 -46.85 31.81 32.10
N ALA A 447 -46.13 31.58 31.00
CA ALA A 447 -46.41 32.22 29.72
C ALA A 447 -47.77 31.78 29.13
N GLY A 448 -48.09 30.48 29.19
CA GLY A 448 -49.39 29.94 28.79
C GLY A 448 -50.56 30.48 29.61
N LEU A 449 -50.40 30.60 30.93
CA LEU A 449 -51.40 31.18 31.82
C LEU A 449 -51.63 32.69 31.58
N ARG A 450 -50.59 33.42 31.16
CA ARG A 450 -50.72 34.83 30.75
C ARG A 450 -51.44 35.00 29.41
N HIS A 451 -51.29 34.04 28.48
CA HIS A 451 -51.98 34.06 27.20
C HIS A 451 -53.49 33.79 27.35
N HIS A 452 -53.87 32.87 28.25
CA HIS A 452 -55.29 32.53 28.48
C HIS A 452 -56.10 33.62 29.20
N ARG A 453 -55.44 34.57 29.88
CA ARG A 453 -56.10 35.70 30.56
C ARG A 453 -56.30 36.93 29.68
N ARG A 454 -55.82 36.90 28.41
CA ARG A 454 -55.94 38.01 27.45
C ARG A 454 -56.82 37.68 26.23
N SER A 455 -57.46 36.51 26.21
CA SER A 455 -58.44 36.11 25.18
C SER A 455 -59.87 36.32 25.66
#